data_AF-A0A2N2A3R2-F1
#
_entry.id   AF-A0A2N2A3R2-F1
#
_cell.length_a   1.000
_cell.length_b   1.000
_cell.length_c   1.000
_cell.angle_alpha   90.00
_cell.angle_beta   90.00
_cell.angle_gamma   90.00
#
_symmetry.space_group_name_H-M   'P 1'
#
loop_
_entity.id
_entity.type
_entity.pdbx_description
1 polymer ?
#
loop_
_entity_poly.entity_id
_entity_poly.type
_entity_poly.pdbx_seq_one_letter_code
_entity_poly.pdbx_strand_id
1 'polypeptide(L)' 'MTNEQFERELRYRVSMAVANCMLRKGLISQAEHETFDALMIEKHQPPIGNILLKTSVDKLPSES' A
#
# COMPACT_ATOMS: atom_id res chain seq x y z
N MET A 1 -19.56 1.86 -0.34
CA MET A 1 -18.63 1.14 0.55
C MET A 1 -19.38 0.75 1.81
N THR A 2 -19.33 -0.52 2.23
CA THR A 2 -19.89 -0.97 3.51
C THR A 2 -18.92 -0.68 4.66
N ASN A 3 -19.38 -0.74 5.91
CA ASN A 3 -18.49 -0.58 7.08
C ASN A 3 -17.36 -1.61 7.07
N GLU A 4 -17.64 -2.86 6.72
CA GLU A 4 -16.61 -3.90 6.65
C GLU A 4 -15.57 -3.59 5.55
N GLN A 5 -16.00 -3.09 4.40
CA GLN A 5 -15.10 -2.65 3.32
C GLN A 5 -14.25 -1.45 3.76
N PHE A 6 -14.84 -0.51 4.51
CA PHE A 6 -14.11 0.62 5.07
C PHE A 6 -13.04 0.16 6.06
N GLU A 7 -13.37 -0.76 6.96
CA GLU A 7 -12.41 -1.29 7.94
C GLU A 7 -11.25 -2.03 7.29
N ARG A 8 -11.52 -2.77 6.20
CA ARG A 8 -10.47 -3.40 5.39
C ARG A 8 -9.54 -2.37 4.73
N GLU A 9 -10.11 -1.33 4.13
CA GLU A 9 -9.35 -0.21 3.54
C GLU A 9 -8.51 0.52 4.60
N LEU A 10 -9.10 0.84 5.75
CA LEU A 10 -8.45 1.55 6.84
C LEU A 10 -7.21 0.80 7.35
N ARG A 11 -7.36 -0.50 7.61
CA ARG A 11 -6.25 -1.36 8.07
C ARG A 11 -5.11 -1.40 7.05
N TYR A 12 -5.44 -1.60 5.77
CA TYR A 12 -4.44 -1.57 4.69
C TYR A 12 -3.67 -0.25 4.68
N ARG A 13 -4.37 0.90 4.67
CA ARG A 13 -3.74 2.23 4.57
C ARG A 13 -2.88 2.56 5.78
N VAL A 14 -3.30 2.19 6.99
CA VAL A 14 -2.50 2.41 8.22
C VAL A 14 -1.20 1.58 8.17
N SER A 15 -1.28 0.30 7.79
CA SER A 15 -0.09 -0.54 7.63
C SER A 15 0.87 0.01 6.58
N MET A 16 0.34 0.44 5.42
CA MET A 16 1.16 1.03 4.36
C MET A 16 1.79 2.36 4.76
N ALA A 17 1.12 3.19 5.56
CA ALA A 17 1.70 4.42 6.07
C ALA A 17 2.97 4.17 6.92
N VAL A 18 2.96 3.11 7.72
CA VAL A 18 4.13 2.70 8.51
C VAL A 18 5.23 2.14 7.61
N ALA A 19 4.90 1.24 6.68
CA ALA A 19 5.86 0.67 5.73
C ALA A 19 6.52 1.77 4.87
N ASN A 20 5.76 2.76 4.40
CA ASN A 20 6.27 3.92 3.67
C ASN A 20 7.24 4.75 4.52
N CYS A 21 6.96 4.90 5.82
CA CYS A 21 7.86 5.59 6.74
C CYS A 21 9.18 4.81 6.92
N MET A 22 9.10 3.48 7.06
CA MET A 22 10.26 2.60 7.17
C MET A 22 11.13 2.67 5.91
N LEU A 23 10.51 2.62 4.73
CA LEU A 23 11.20 2.75 3.45
C LEU A 23 11.91 4.10 3.32
N ARG A 24 11.23 5.22 3.60
CA ARG A 24 11.85 6.56 3.55
C ARG A 24 13.02 6.73 4.52
N LYS A 25 12.99 6.01 5.65
CA LYS A 25 14.07 6.00 6.64
C LYS A 25 15.19 5.00 6.31
N GLY A 26 15.08 4.25 5.21
CA GLY A 26 16.04 3.22 4.82
C GLY A 26 16.05 1.99 5.74
N LEU A 27 14.98 1.78 6.52
CA LEU A 27 14.87 0.63 7.44
C LEU A 27 14.47 -0.66 6.73
N ILE A 28 13.83 -0.53 5.57
CA ILE A 28 13.50 -1.63 4.66
C ILE A 28 13.89 -1.23 3.25
N SER A 29 14.21 -2.22 2.44
CA SER A 29 14.44 -2.08 1.01
C SER A 29 13.13 -1.92 0.24
N GLN A 30 13.24 -1.46 -1.01
CA GLN A 30 12.11 -1.38 -1.93
C GLN A 30 11.49 -2.76 -2.18
N ALA A 31 12.30 -3.82 -2.31
CA ALA A 31 11.81 -5.17 -2.54
C ALA A 31 11.03 -5.74 -1.33
N GLU A 32 11.49 -5.44 -0.11
CA GLU A 32 10.76 -5.80 1.12
C GLU A 32 9.45 -5.04 1.24
N HIS A 33 9.43 -3.76 0.86
CA HIS A 33 8.22 -2.95 0.82
C HIS A 33 7.19 -3.50 -0.19
N GLU A 34 7.61 -3.85 -1.40
CA GLU A 34 6.73 -4.42 -2.44
C GLU A 34 6.17 -5.79 -2.01
N THR A 35 7.01 -6.63 -1.40
CA THR A 35 6.57 -7.92 -0.84
C THR A 35 5.54 -7.72 0.27
N PHE A 36 5.75 -6.73 1.13
CA PHE A 36 4.82 -6.38 2.19
C PHE A 36 3.49 -5.86 1.63
N ASP A 37 3.53 -4.97 0.64
CA ASP A 37 2.31 -4.45 -0.02
C ASP A 37 1.47 -5.59 -0.60
N ALA A 38 2.08 -6.50 -1.36
CA ALA A 38 1.42 -7.69 -1.91
C ALA A 38 0.71 -8.52 -0.83
N LEU A 39 1.38 -8.77 0.29
CA LEU A 39 0.82 -9.51 1.42
C LEU A 39 -0.34 -8.76 2.08
N MET A 40 -0.26 -7.43 2.20
CA MET A 40 -1.31 -6.62 2.80
C MET A 40 -2.56 -6.52 1.90
N ILE A 41 -2.38 -6.47 0.58
CA ILE A 41 -3.48 -6.53 -0.41
C ILE A 41 -4.20 -7.87 -0.31
N GLU A 42 -3.46 -8.98 -0.27
CA GLU A 42 -4.05 -10.32 -0.14
C GLU A 42 -4.82 -10.45 1.19
N LYS A 43 -4.22 -9.98 2.29
CA LYS A 43 -4.79 -10.10 3.64
C LYS A 43 -6.05 -9.27 3.85
N HIS A 44 -6.10 -8.05 3.33
CA HIS A 44 -7.20 -7.11 3.62
C HIS A 44 -8.17 -6.94 2.47
N GLN A 45 -7.79 -7.30 1.24
CA GLN A 45 -8.58 -7.07 0.02
C GLN A 45 -9.16 -5.64 0.00
N PRO A 46 -8.31 -4.60 0.06
CA PRO A 46 -8.76 -3.21 0.16
C PRO A 46 -9.53 -2.83 -1.11
N PRO A 47 -10.77 -2.32 -1.00
CA PRO A 47 -11.60 -2.00 -2.15
C PRO A 47 -11.02 -0.90 -3.05
N ILE A 48 -10.26 0.06 -2.51
CA ILE A 48 -9.66 1.15 -3.30
C ILE A 48 -8.21 0.83 -3.67
N GLY A 49 -7.41 0.34 -2.72
CA GLY A 49 -6.02 -0.07 -2.98
C GLY A 49 -5.90 -1.05 -4.16
N ASN A 50 -6.84 -1.99 -4.26
CA ASN A 50 -6.86 -2.99 -5.35
C ASN A 50 -7.27 -2.41 -6.72
N ILE A 51 -7.93 -1.24 -6.77
CA ILE A 51 -8.29 -0.55 -8.03
C ILE A 51 -7.13 0.33 -8.50
N LEU A 52 -6.46 1.03 -7.58
CA LEU A 52 -5.33 1.90 -7.92
C LEU A 52 -4.11 1.09 -8.41
N LEU A 53 -3.86 -0.10 -7.87
CA LEU A 53 -2.81 -0.99 -8.41
C LEU A 53 -3.11 -1.52 -9.82
N LYS A 54 -4.39 -1.65 -10.18
CA LYS A 54 -4.80 -2.00 -11.55
C LYS A 54 -4.72 -0.83 -12.53
N THR A 55 -4.67 0.40 -12.02
CA THR A 55 -4.58 1.61 -12.83
C THR A 55 -3.27 2.30 -12.48
N SER A 56 -2.19 1.86 -13.14
CA SER A 56 -0.83 2.42 -13.01
C SER A 56 -0.84 3.96 -12.92
N VAL A 57 -0.85 4.49 -11.70
CA VAL A 57 -0.73 5.94 -11.41
C VAL A 57 0.46 6.22 -10.48
N ASP A 58 1.01 5.22 -9.80
CA ASP A 58 2.25 5.39 -9.02
C ASP A 58 3.51 5.29 -9.88
N LYS A 59 3.58 6.08 -10.97
CA LYS A 59 4.89 6.60 -11.41
C LYS A 59 5.12 7.87 -10.61
N LEU A 60 5.87 7.75 -9.52
CA LEU A 60 6.57 8.87 -8.91
C LEU A 60 7.26 9.67 -10.03
N PRO A 61 7.11 11.01 -10.11
CA PRO A 61 7.87 11.77 -11.08
C PRO A 61 9.35 11.64 -10.72
N SER A 62 10.13 11.18 -11.69
CA SER A 62 11.58 11.31 -11.68
C SER A 62 11.91 12.79 -11.56
N GLU A 63 12.43 13.21 -10.41
CA GLU A 63 13.07 14.52 -10.29
C GLU A 63 14.23 14.55 -11.29
N SER A 64 14.15 15.50 -12.23
CA SER A 64 15.21 15.93 -13.15
C SER A 64 15.55 17.38 -12.83
#